data_AF-A0A7X6PQ24-F1
#
_entry.id   AF-A0A7X6PQ24-F1
#
_cell.length_a   1.000
_cell.length_b   1.000
_cell.length_c   1.000
_cell.angle_alpha   90.00
_cell.angle_beta   90.00
_cell.angle_gamma   90.00
#
_symmetry.space_group_name_H-M   'P 1'
#
loop_
_entity.id
_entity.type
_entity.pdbx_description
1 polymer ?
#
loop_
_entity_poly.entity_id
_entity_poly.type
_entity_poly.pdbx_seq_one_letter_code
_entity_poly.pdbx_strand_id
1 'polypeptide(L)'
;MRSSLFPARATVPFSFGIGAVFTLIHMEMFLAALVVFIVAAGIALVALPRDAWSPGLDMKTTADTDFTRRDHLRLLVPGALVFIPGTWVGGAGWPLYFLGVSGLMMLSFRAANRRTAAMGRRRAQKVLESTSLADATLPRLTTADEHRDVIRALADMGAVDGIRARTWLLAKELGRDVGKLRAEVGDLERDGLVSVSTVDAGADISRHLVELTPVGVRVLTELSRR
;
A
#
# COMPACT_ATOMS: atom_id res chain seq x y z
N MET A 1 16.31 -6.51 -3.06
CA MET A 1 15.04 -6.32 -2.35
C MET A 1 15.28 -5.77 -0.94
N ARG A 2 15.65 -4.48 -0.82
CA ARG A 2 15.67 -3.80 0.48
C ARG A 2 14.31 -3.18 0.66
N SER A 3 13.38 -3.92 1.26
CA SER A 3 12.21 -3.28 1.86
C SER A 3 12.74 -2.16 2.75
N SER A 4 12.37 -0.92 2.44
CA SER A 4 12.46 0.17 3.41
C SER A 4 11.46 -0.17 4.51
N LEU A 5 11.88 -1.10 5.38
CA LEU A 5 11.29 -1.34 6.67
C LEU A 5 11.16 0.04 7.30
N PHE A 6 9.92 0.52 7.39
CA PHE A 6 9.53 1.56 8.33
C PHE A 6 10.41 1.42 9.57
N PRO A 7 11.26 2.41 9.88
CA PRO A 7 12.24 2.24 10.95
C PRO A 7 11.44 1.95 12.22
N ALA A 8 11.60 0.72 12.73
CA ALA A 8 10.90 0.27 13.95
C ALA A 8 11.09 1.28 15.11
N ARG A 9 12.20 2.03 15.06
CA ARG A 9 12.60 3.10 15.97
C ARG A 9 11.61 4.27 16.05
N ALA A 10 10.90 4.63 14.98
CA ALA A 10 9.95 5.76 14.96
C ALA A 10 8.50 5.33 15.22
N THR A 11 8.17 4.09 14.89
CA THR A 11 6.78 3.58 15.00
C THR A 11 6.39 3.22 16.42
N VAL A 12 7.34 2.79 17.26
CA VAL A 12 7.07 2.48 18.67
C VAL A 12 6.71 3.74 19.48
N PRO A 13 7.49 4.84 19.45
CA PRO A 13 7.15 6.07 20.18
C PRO A 13 5.78 6.65 19.81
N PHE A 14 5.39 6.59 18.53
CA PHE A 14 4.09 7.10 18.08
C PHE A 14 2.91 6.28 18.64
N SER A 15 2.98 4.95 18.58
CA SER A 15 1.96 4.08 19.16
C SER A 15 1.86 4.23 20.68
N PHE A 16 3.00 4.45 21.36
CA PHE A 16 3.03 4.78 22.79
C PHE A 16 2.36 6.13 23.07
N GLY A 17 2.63 7.15 22.24
CA GLY A 17 2.02 8.47 22.34
C GLY A 17 0.49 8.42 22.22
N ILE A 18 -0.05 7.72 21.21
CA ILE A 18 -1.51 7.57 21.04
C ILE A 18 -2.13 6.86 22.25
N GLY A 19 -1.53 5.76 22.72
CA GLY A 19 -2.01 5.05 23.91
C GLY A 19 -2.05 5.95 25.14
N ALA A 20 -0.99 6.73 25.36
CA ALA A 20 -0.90 7.71 26.45
C ALA A 20 -1.94 8.84 26.35
N VAL A 21 -2.29 9.30 25.13
CA VAL A 21 -3.34 10.31 24.91
C VAL A 21 -4.70 9.80 25.37
N PHE A 22 -5.12 8.63 24.87
CA PHE A 22 -6.37 8.00 25.33
C PHE A 22 -6.34 7.76 26.83
N THR A 23 -5.15 7.43 27.34
CA THR A 23 -4.97 7.21 28.76
C THR A 23 -5.27 8.49 29.56
N LEU A 24 -4.66 9.60 29.20
CA LEU A 24 -4.83 10.88 29.89
C LEU A 24 -6.25 11.44 29.73
N ILE A 25 -6.91 11.22 28.59
CA ILE A 25 -8.32 11.59 28.37
C ILE A 25 -9.22 10.86 29.37
N HIS A 26 -9.00 9.55 29.56
CA HIS A 26 -9.82 8.76 30.48
C HIS A 26 -9.64 9.20 31.95
N MET A 27 -8.45 9.70 32.30
CA MET A 27 -8.16 10.29 33.62
C MET A 27 -8.60 11.76 33.75
N GLU A 28 -9.38 12.26 32.78
CA GLU A 28 -9.85 13.65 32.71
C GLU A 28 -8.72 14.71 32.65
N MET A 29 -7.50 14.27 32.31
CA MET A 29 -6.32 15.12 32.18
C MET A 29 -6.19 15.68 30.76
N PHE A 30 -7.19 16.45 30.32
CA PHE A 30 -7.28 16.92 28.93
C PHE A 30 -6.07 17.74 28.45
N LEU A 31 -5.53 18.62 29.30
CA LEU A 31 -4.37 19.44 28.93
C LEU A 31 -3.11 18.58 28.75
N ALA A 32 -2.89 17.60 29.64
CA ALA A 32 -1.78 16.66 29.51
C ALA A 32 -1.94 15.79 28.26
N ALA A 33 -3.16 15.32 27.98
CA ALA A 33 -3.48 14.57 26.77
C ALA A 33 -3.15 15.38 25.51
N LEU A 34 -3.51 16.67 25.47
CA LEU A 34 -3.21 17.56 24.36
C LEU A 34 -1.70 17.72 24.14
N VAL A 35 -0.92 17.91 25.22
CA VAL A 35 0.54 18.02 25.13
C VAL A 35 1.16 16.74 24.58
N VAL A 36 0.75 15.57 25.09
CA VAL A 36 1.24 14.28 24.59
C VAL A 36 0.84 14.06 23.14
N PHE A 37 -0.36 14.46 22.73
CA PHE A 37 -0.83 14.39 21.35
C PHE A 37 0.04 15.23 20.41
N ILE A 38 0.33 16.49 20.78
CA ILE A 38 1.17 17.39 19.98
C ILE A 38 2.58 16.80 19.82
N VAL A 39 3.17 16.28 20.90
CA VAL A 39 4.49 15.65 20.85
C VAL A 39 4.48 14.40 19.98
N ALA A 40 3.48 13.52 20.14
CA ALA A 40 3.33 12.32 19.33
C ALA A 40 3.15 12.66 17.84
N ALA A 41 2.33 13.66 17.52
CA ALA A 41 2.12 14.15 16.16
C ALA A 41 3.40 14.77 15.57
N GLY A 42 4.14 15.56 16.35
CA GLY A 42 5.43 16.11 15.95
C GLY A 42 6.47 15.01 15.63
N ILE A 43 6.57 13.99 16.49
CA ILE A 43 7.41 12.81 16.23
C ILE A 43 6.96 12.09 14.96
N ALA A 44 5.65 11.92 14.75
CA ALA A 44 5.12 11.30 13.55
C ALA A 44 5.50 12.08 12.28
N LEU A 45 5.38 13.41 12.30
CA LEU A 45 5.69 14.27 11.16
C LEU A 45 7.19 14.27 10.81
N VAL A 46 8.07 14.18 11.81
CA VAL A 46 9.53 14.22 11.60
C VAL A 46 10.11 12.84 11.34
N ALA A 47 9.61 11.81 12.02
CA ALA A 47 10.22 10.48 12.05
C ALA A 47 9.53 9.47 11.14
N LEU A 48 8.26 9.68 10.75
CA LEU A 48 7.63 8.86 9.72
C LEU A 48 7.98 9.43 8.35
N PRO A 49 8.48 8.59 7.43
CA PRO A 49 8.83 9.05 6.10
C PRO A 49 7.55 9.48 5.36
N ARG A 50 7.65 10.47 4.47
CA ARG A 50 6.47 11.09 3.80
C ARG A 50 5.61 10.09 3.01
N ASP A 51 6.20 9.00 2.54
CA ASP A 51 5.54 7.88 1.86
C ASP A 51 4.71 7.00 2.81
N ALA A 52 4.88 7.10 4.13
CA ALA A 52 3.97 6.50 5.10
C ALA A 52 2.57 7.13 5.08
N TRP A 53 2.48 8.39 4.67
CA TRP A 53 1.24 9.17 4.64
C TRP A 53 0.52 9.08 3.29
N SER A 54 1.25 8.77 2.22
CA SER A 54 0.70 8.48 0.91
C SER A 54 1.37 7.23 0.37
N PRO A 55 0.75 6.04 0.50
CA PRO A 55 1.38 4.78 0.11
C PRO A 55 1.65 4.68 -1.38
N GLY A 56 1.18 5.65 -2.18
CA GLY A 56 1.39 5.72 -3.63
C GLY A 56 0.64 4.64 -4.40
N LEU A 57 -0.17 3.82 -3.72
CA LEU A 57 -1.07 2.85 -4.33
C LEU A 57 -2.51 3.33 -4.19
N ASP A 58 -3.29 3.20 -5.26
CA ASP A 58 -4.70 3.54 -5.36
C ASP A 58 -5.49 2.33 -5.89
N MET A 59 -6.74 2.20 -5.48
CA MET A 59 -7.58 1.07 -5.88
C MET A 59 -8.87 1.60 -6.51
N LYS A 60 -8.94 1.52 -7.83
CA LYS A 60 -10.08 2.00 -8.64
C LYS A 60 -11.34 1.19 -8.40
N THR A 61 -11.17 -0.11 -8.24
CA THR A 61 -12.27 -1.07 -8.14
C THR A 61 -11.99 -2.04 -7.01
N THR A 62 -13.03 -2.50 -6.34
CA THR A 62 -12.98 -3.66 -5.43
C THR A 62 -13.50 -4.88 -6.17
N ALA A 63 -12.77 -5.98 -6.13
CA ALA A 63 -13.18 -7.27 -6.67
C ALA A 63 -13.38 -8.28 -5.53
N ASP A 64 -14.28 -9.24 -5.72
CA ASP A 64 -14.58 -10.27 -4.71
C ASP A 64 -13.35 -11.10 -4.30
N THR A 65 -12.32 -11.13 -5.15
CA THR A 65 -11.06 -11.86 -4.90
C THR A 65 -10.04 -11.08 -4.06
N ASP A 66 -10.27 -9.81 -3.77
CA ASP A 66 -9.29 -8.98 -3.06
C ASP A 66 -9.15 -9.39 -1.60
N PHE A 67 -10.30 -9.57 -0.94
CA PHE A 67 -10.39 -9.77 0.51
C PHE A 67 -10.78 -11.20 0.83
N THR A 68 -10.00 -11.84 1.71
CA THR A 68 -10.43 -13.09 2.33
C THR A 68 -11.30 -12.81 3.55
N ARG A 69 -12.08 -13.81 4.00
CA ARG A 69 -12.78 -13.75 5.31
C ARG A 69 -11.83 -13.36 6.46
N ARG A 70 -10.57 -13.80 6.41
CA ARG A 70 -9.55 -13.45 7.42
C ARG A 70 -9.15 -11.96 7.34
N ASP A 71 -9.15 -11.36 6.15
CA ASP A 71 -8.80 -9.96 5.96
C ASP A 71 -9.89 -9.02 6.52
N HIS A 72 -11.17 -9.40 6.36
CA HIS A 72 -12.29 -8.68 6.98
C HIS A 72 -12.20 -8.71 8.52
N LEU A 73 -11.95 -9.89 9.11
CA LEU A 73 -11.84 -10.02 10.56
C LEU A 73 -10.66 -9.20 11.13
N ARG A 74 -9.52 -9.20 10.44
CA ARG A 74 -8.33 -8.44 10.86
C ARG A 74 -8.50 -6.92 10.83
N LEU A 75 -9.41 -6.40 10.01
CA LEU A 75 -9.72 -4.97 10.00
C LEU A 75 -10.70 -4.61 11.13
N LEU A 76 -11.65 -5.49 11.41
CA LEU A 76 -12.69 -5.26 12.43
C LEU A 76 -12.17 -5.42 13.86
N VAL A 77 -11.30 -6.40 14.13
CA VAL A 77 -10.84 -6.71 15.49
C VAL A 77 -10.16 -5.53 16.18
N PRO A 78 -9.15 -4.85 15.59
CA PRO A 78 -8.50 -3.73 16.27
C PRO A 78 -9.48 -2.58 16.53
N GLY A 79 -10.38 -2.31 15.58
CA GLY A 79 -11.38 -1.24 15.71
C GLY A 79 -12.40 -1.54 16.81
N ALA A 80 -12.88 -2.78 16.87
CA ALA A 80 -13.79 -3.23 17.92
C ALA A 80 -13.14 -3.17 19.32
N LEU A 81 -11.84 -3.46 19.42
CA LEU A 81 -11.10 -3.32 20.68
C LEU A 81 -11.10 -1.85 21.16
N VAL A 82 -10.97 -0.84 20.30
CA VAL A 82 -11.02 0.58 20.75
C VAL A 82 -12.29 0.90 21.54
N PHE A 83 -13.40 0.20 21.29
CA PHE A 83 -14.69 0.42 21.97
C PHE A 83 -14.92 -0.44 23.21
N ILE A 84 -14.00 -1.33 23.59
CA ILE A 84 -14.12 -2.04 24.87
C ILE A 84 -13.90 -1.00 25.98
N PRO A 85 -14.90 -0.78 26.85
CA PRO A 85 -14.79 0.22 27.90
C PRO A 85 -13.58 -0.07 28.79
N GLY A 86 -12.74 0.93 29.06
CA GLY A 86 -11.57 0.79 29.94
C GLY A 86 -11.92 0.30 31.36
N THR A 87 -13.19 0.44 31.74
CA THR A 87 -13.77 -0.07 32.99
C THR A 87 -13.79 -1.60 33.08
N TRP A 88 -13.75 -2.32 31.95
CA TRP A 88 -13.65 -3.80 31.93
C TRP A 88 -12.23 -4.30 32.16
N VAL A 89 -11.22 -3.46 31.93
CA VAL A 89 -9.80 -3.84 32.04
C VAL A 89 -9.25 -3.62 33.46
N GLY A 90 -9.84 -2.71 34.24
CA GLY A 90 -9.58 -2.54 35.67
C GLY A 90 -8.16 -2.03 36.05
N GLY A 91 -8.08 -1.28 37.15
CA GLY A 91 -6.83 -0.99 37.87
C GLY A 91 -5.73 -0.35 37.01
N ALA A 92 -4.55 -0.97 36.96
CA ALA A 92 -3.39 -0.51 36.18
C ALA A 92 -3.28 -1.16 34.78
N GLY A 93 -4.28 -1.95 34.35
CA GLY A 93 -4.22 -2.70 33.09
C GLY A 93 -4.59 -1.88 31.84
N TRP A 94 -5.32 -0.79 32.01
CA TRP A 94 -5.82 0.04 30.92
C TRP A 94 -4.74 0.78 30.10
N PRO A 95 -3.56 1.20 30.62
CA PRO A 95 -2.50 1.76 29.78
C PRO A 95 -1.90 0.67 28.88
N LEU A 96 -1.72 -0.55 29.41
CA LEU A 96 -1.26 -1.70 28.63
C LEU A 96 -2.28 -2.08 27.54
N TYR A 97 -3.57 -1.92 27.83
CA TYR A 97 -4.64 -2.10 26.86
C TYR A 97 -4.54 -1.13 25.68
N PHE A 98 -4.49 0.17 25.94
CA PHE A 98 -4.38 1.18 24.88
C PHE A 98 -3.07 1.07 24.10
N LEU A 99 -1.98 0.67 24.75
CA LEU A 99 -0.72 0.34 24.08
C LEU A 99 -0.88 -0.87 23.14
N GLY A 100 -1.53 -1.93 23.61
CA GLY A 100 -1.81 -3.14 22.81
C GLY A 100 -2.67 -2.84 21.59
N VAL A 101 -3.76 -2.09 21.76
CA VAL A 101 -4.67 -1.70 20.66
C VAL A 101 -3.96 -0.78 19.66
N SER A 102 -3.20 0.20 20.14
CA SER A 102 -2.43 1.11 19.27
C SER A 102 -1.35 0.37 18.48
N GLY A 103 -0.64 -0.56 19.12
CA GLY A 103 0.33 -1.43 18.46
C GLY A 103 -0.33 -2.33 17.41
N LEU A 104 -1.49 -2.90 17.72
CA LEU A 104 -2.25 -3.75 16.79
C LEU A 104 -2.77 -2.95 15.58
N MET A 105 -3.24 -1.73 15.80
CA MET A 105 -3.62 -0.80 14.72
C MET A 105 -2.43 -0.51 13.81
N MET A 106 -1.28 -0.20 14.40
CA MET A 106 -0.06 0.09 13.63
C MET A 106 0.41 -1.12 12.81
N LEU A 107 0.37 -2.32 13.40
CA LEU A 107 0.65 -3.57 12.68
C LEU A 107 -0.35 -3.79 11.54
N SER A 108 -1.61 -3.43 11.73
CA SER A 108 -2.67 -3.53 10.72
C SER A 108 -2.44 -2.57 9.56
N PHE A 109 -2.02 -1.33 9.83
CA PHE A 109 -1.58 -0.38 8.81
C PHE A 109 -0.33 -0.86 8.06
N ARG A 110 0.69 -1.39 8.76
CA ARG A 110 1.89 -1.96 8.11
C ARG A 110 1.55 -3.16 7.23
N ALA A 111 0.55 -3.96 7.63
CA ALA A 111 0.08 -5.08 6.84
C ALA A 111 -0.68 -4.64 5.58
N ALA A 112 -1.18 -3.40 5.50
CA ALA A 112 -1.95 -2.91 4.34
C ALA A 112 -1.16 -3.00 3.02
N ASN A 113 0.12 -2.58 3.00
CA ASN A 113 0.94 -2.66 1.78
C ASN A 113 1.18 -4.11 1.33
N ARG A 114 1.39 -5.03 2.29
CA ARG A 114 1.51 -6.46 1.98
C ARG A 114 0.20 -7.05 1.45
N ARG A 115 -0.95 -6.51 1.89
CA ARG A 115 -2.26 -6.91 1.40
C ARG A 115 -2.45 -6.48 -0.06
N THR A 116 -2.05 -5.28 -0.44
CA THR A 116 -2.16 -4.81 -1.83
C THR A 116 -1.37 -5.70 -2.78
N ALA A 117 -0.13 -6.07 -2.44
CA ALA A 117 0.65 -7.03 -3.24
C ALA A 117 -0.03 -8.41 -3.33
N ALA A 118 -0.65 -8.88 -2.23
CA ALA A 118 -1.40 -10.14 -2.24
C ALA A 118 -2.69 -10.06 -3.07
N MET A 119 -3.40 -8.94 -3.03
CA MET A 119 -4.58 -8.66 -3.87
C MET A 119 -4.20 -8.65 -5.34
N GLY A 120 -3.13 -7.92 -5.71
CA GLY A 120 -2.61 -7.89 -7.08
C GLY A 120 -2.24 -9.27 -7.61
N ARG A 121 -1.61 -10.13 -6.79
CA ARG A 121 -1.35 -11.53 -7.17
C ARG A 121 -2.64 -12.33 -7.41
N ARG A 122 -3.66 -12.14 -6.58
CA ARG A 122 -4.97 -12.81 -6.76
C ARG A 122 -5.67 -12.33 -8.03
N ARG A 123 -5.62 -11.03 -8.33
CA ARG A 123 -6.15 -10.47 -9.58
C ARG A 123 -5.38 -10.99 -10.79
N ALA A 124 -4.05 -11.00 -10.73
CA ALA A 124 -3.22 -11.55 -11.79
C ALA A 124 -3.57 -13.00 -12.08
N GLN A 125 -3.76 -13.82 -11.05
CA GLN A 125 -4.17 -15.22 -11.22
C GLN A 125 -5.54 -15.33 -11.90
N LYS A 126 -6.54 -14.55 -11.45
CA LYS A 126 -7.88 -14.54 -12.05
C LYS A 126 -7.86 -14.09 -13.52
N VAL A 127 -7.04 -13.09 -13.84
CA VAL A 127 -6.80 -12.64 -15.22
C VAL A 127 -6.23 -13.77 -16.09
N LEU A 128 -5.29 -14.55 -15.55
CA LEU A 128 -4.71 -15.69 -16.27
C LEU A 128 -5.69 -16.85 -16.47
N GLU A 129 -6.77 -16.91 -15.70
CA GLU A 129 -7.85 -17.88 -15.90
C GLU A 129 -8.82 -17.44 -17.01
N SER A 130 -8.98 -16.13 -17.25
CA SER A 130 -9.96 -15.58 -18.19
C SER A 130 -9.40 -15.09 -19.53
N THR A 131 -8.09 -14.80 -19.61
CA THR A 131 -7.47 -14.19 -20.80
C THR A 131 -6.97 -15.26 -21.79
N SER A 132 -6.91 -14.98 -23.09
CA SER A 132 -6.40 -15.96 -24.07
C SER A 132 -4.86 -15.96 -24.13
N LEU A 133 -4.27 -17.05 -24.61
CA LEU A 133 -2.85 -17.08 -25.01
C LEU A 133 -2.59 -16.23 -26.27
N ALA A 134 -3.62 -16.04 -27.10
CA ALA A 134 -3.53 -15.24 -28.32
C ALA A 134 -3.18 -13.76 -28.06
N ASP A 135 -3.42 -13.27 -26.84
CA ASP A 135 -3.14 -11.90 -26.45
C ASP A 135 -1.63 -11.62 -26.27
N ALA A 136 -0.82 -12.67 -26.09
CA ALA A 136 0.65 -12.60 -26.01
C ALA A 136 1.30 -12.64 -27.39
N THR A 137 1.04 -11.60 -28.19
CA THR A 137 1.62 -11.46 -29.53
C THR A 137 3.12 -11.18 -29.48
N LEU A 138 3.84 -11.50 -30.56
CA LEU A 138 5.29 -11.28 -30.65
C LEU A 138 5.70 -9.82 -30.37
N PRO A 139 5.04 -8.79 -30.96
CA PRO A 139 5.39 -7.39 -30.67
C PRO A 139 5.25 -7.04 -29.18
N ARG A 140 4.14 -7.46 -28.56
CA ARG A 140 3.90 -7.25 -27.12
C ARG A 140 4.94 -7.93 -26.24
N LEU A 141 5.35 -9.15 -26.61
CA LEU A 141 6.39 -9.87 -25.90
C LEU A 141 7.76 -9.18 -26.03
N THR A 142 8.09 -8.63 -27.20
CA THR A 142 9.32 -7.86 -27.41
C THR A 142 9.34 -6.60 -26.56
N THR A 143 8.30 -5.76 -26.63
CA THR A 143 8.20 -4.54 -25.81
C THR A 143 8.21 -4.86 -24.32
N ALA A 144 7.54 -5.92 -23.91
CA ALA A 144 7.55 -6.36 -22.52
C ALA A 144 8.90 -6.91 -22.05
N ASP A 145 9.73 -7.46 -22.94
CA ASP A 145 11.09 -7.89 -22.61
C ASP A 145 12.05 -6.68 -22.51
N GLU A 146 11.90 -5.70 -23.40
CA GLU A 146 12.65 -4.44 -23.38
C GLU A 146 12.41 -3.63 -22.09
N HIS A 147 11.18 -3.62 -21.59
CA HIS A 147 10.78 -2.92 -20.36
C HIS A 147 10.39 -3.88 -19.22
N ARG A 148 11.02 -5.06 -19.18
CA ARG A 148 10.67 -6.16 -18.26
C ARG A 148 10.69 -5.77 -16.79
N ASP A 149 11.60 -4.88 -16.41
CA ASP A 149 11.76 -4.45 -15.04
C ASP A 149 10.61 -3.55 -14.56
N VAL A 150 10.09 -2.68 -15.44
CA VAL A 150 8.91 -1.84 -15.16
C VAL A 150 7.68 -2.72 -14.92
N ILE A 151 7.44 -3.68 -15.81
CA ILE A 151 6.30 -4.62 -15.70
C ILE A 151 6.42 -5.50 -14.44
N ARG A 152 7.63 -6.01 -14.15
CA ARG A 152 7.88 -6.79 -12.93
C ARG A 152 7.67 -5.96 -11.67
N ALA A 153 8.16 -4.72 -11.63
CA ALA A 153 7.98 -3.84 -10.48
C ALA A 153 6.49 -3.56 -10.23
N LEU A 154 5.70 -3.31 -11.27
CA LEU A 154 4.24 -3.16 -11.15
C LEU A 154 3.59 -4.44 -10.57
N ALA A 155 3.97 -5.62 -11.07
CA ALA A 155 3.46 -6.89 -10.57
C ALA A 155 3.86 -7.16 -9.10
N ASP A 156 5.11 -6.85 -8.73
CA ASP A 156 5.63 -7.03 -7.36
C ASP A 156 4.94 -6.09 -6.35
N MET A 157 4.63 -4.87 -6.77
CA MET A 157 3.81 -3.93 -5.99
C MET A 157 2.33 -4.33 -5.92
N GLY A 158 1.88 -5.25 -6.77
CA GLY A 158 0.48 -5.66 -6.91
C GLY A 158 -0.38 -4.65 -7.68
N ALA A 159 0.23 -3.76 -8.46
CA ALA A 159 -0.45 -2.78 -9.31
C ALA A 159 -1.01 -3.46 -10.57
N VAL A 160 -2.05 -4.27 -10.38
CA VAL A 160 -2.67 -5.11 -11.41
C VAL A 160 -4.17 -4.84 -11.48
N ASP A 161 -4.66 -4.61 -12.70
CA ASP A 161 -6.08 -4.60 -13.07
C ASP A 161 -6.99 -3.90 -12.05
N GLY A 162 -6.93 -2.57 -11.97
CA GLY A 162 -7.71 -1.76 -11.03
C GLY A 162 -6.97 -1.40 -9.74
N ILE A 163 -5.79 -1.97 -9.50
CA ILE A 163 -4.83 -1.51 -8.48
C ILE A 163 -3.72 -0.74 -9.19
N ARG A 164 -3.51 0.51 -8.80
CA ARG A 164 -2.67 1.48 -9.50
C ARG A 164 -1.53 1.97 -8.62
N ALA A 165 -0.34 2.09 -9.18
CA ALA A 165 0.80 2.72 -8.52
C ALA A 165 1.05 4.12 -9.09
N ARG A 166 1.36 5.09 -8.24
CA ARG A 166 1.83 6.41 -8.66
C ARG A 166 3.20 6.29 -9.30
N THR A 167 3.44 7.09 -10.34
CA THR A 167 4.70 7.05 -11.11
C THR A 167 5.91 7.37 -10.22
N TRP A 168 5.79 8.28 -9.25
CA TRP A 168 6.87 8.53 -8.27
C TRP A 168 7.22 7.30 -7.43
N LEU A 169 6.23 6.46 -7.09
CA LEU A 169 6.44 5.25 -6.30
C LEU A 169 7.16 4.20 -7.14
N LEU A 170 6.72 4.02 -8.38
CA LEU A 170 7.38 3.13 -9.35
C LEU A 170 8.81 3.58 -9.65
N ALA A 171 9.03 4.88 -9.84
CA ALA A 171 10.35 5.47 -10.04
C ALA A 171 11.28 5.22 -8.83
N LYS A 172 10.74 5.37 -7.61
CA LYS A 172 11.46 5.09 -6.37
C LYS A 172 11.83 3.61 -6.26
N GLU A 173 10.93 2.69 -6.58
CA GLU A 173 11.19 1.24 -6.54
C GLU A 173 12.28 0.84 -7.54
N LEU A 174 12.26 1.44 -8.73
CA LEU A 174 13.25 1.19 -9.79
C LEU A 174 14.55 1.99 -9.61
N GLY A 175 14.59 2.98 -8.71
CA GLY A 175 15.72 3.90 -8.56
C GLY A 175 15.95 4.79 -9.79
N ARG A 176 14.87 5.14 -10.52
CA ARG A 176 14.90 5.87 -11.80
C ARG A 176 14.35 7.29 -11.66
N ASP A 177 14.68 8.12 -12.64
CA ASP A 177 14.04 9.43 -12.83
C ASP A 177 12.62 9.28 -13.38
N VAL A 178 11.69 10.12 -12.88
CA VAL A 178 10.26 10.07 -13.25
C VAL A 178 10.06 10.39 -14.73
N GLY A 179 10.82 11.33 -15.30
CA GLY A 179 10.70 11.71 -16.70
C GLY A 179 11.10 10.59 -17.65
N LYS A 180 12.21 9.90 -17.35
CA LYS A 180 12.63 8.71 -18.10
C LYS A 180 11.62 7.57 -18.00
N LEU A 181 11.15 7.30 -16.78
CA LEU A 181 10.14 6.26 -16.55
C LEU A 181 8.84 6.55 -17.31
N ARG A 182 8.43 7.83 -17.45
CA ARG A 182 7.23 8.18 -18.21
C ARG A 182 7.32 7.79 -19.69
N ALA A 183 8.50 7.89 -20.29
CA ALA A 183 8.70 7.47 -21.68
C ALA A 183 8.52 5.95 -21.82
N GLU A 184 9.18 5.16 -20.98
CA GLU A 184 9.07 3.69 -20.94
C GLU A 184 7.63 3.22 -20.67
N VAL A 185 6.95 3.85 -19.70
CA VAL A 185 5.53 3.60 -19.44
C VAL A 185 4.67 3.97 -20.64
N GLY A 186 5.04 5.00 -21.40
CA GLY A 186 4.35 5.41 -22.62
C GLY A 186 4.51 4.41 -23.77
N ASP A 187 5.67 3.76 -23.89
CA ASP A 187 5.89 2.65 -24.84
C ASP A 187 5.00 1.45 -24.47
N LEU A 188 5.00 1.06 -23.19
CA LEU A 188 4.14 -0.01 -22.67
C LEU A 188 2.64 0.29 -22.80
N GLU A 189 2.25 1.55 -22.64
CA GLU A 189 0.86 2.02 -22.76
C GLU A 189 0.37 1.91 -24.21
N ARG A 190 1.21 2.28 -25.18
CA ARG A 190 0.90 2.15 -26.62
C ARG A 190 0.61 0.71 -27.03
N ASP A 191 1.30 -0.25 -26.44
CA ASP A 191 1.10 -1.68 -26.72
C ASP A 191 0.00 -2.33 -25.87
N GLY A 192 -0.65 -1.54 -25.01
CA GLY A 192 -1.76 -1.97 -24.14
C GLY A 192 -1.33 -2.87 -22.99
N LEU A 193 -0.05 -2.88 -22.64
CA LEU A 193 0.50 -3.69 -21.54
C LEU A 193 0.25 -3.04 -20.18
N VAL A 194 0.25 -1.71 -20.14
CA VAL A 194 -0.08 -0.90 -18.96
C VAL A 194 -1.16 0.11 -19.29
N SER A 195 -1.86 0.59 -18.27
CA SER A 195 -2.85 1.65 -18.36
C SER A 195 -2.39 2.82 -17.49
N VAL A 196 -2.45 4.04 -18.03
CA VAL A 196 -2.11 5.27 -17.31
C VAL A 196 -3.35 6.10 -17.08
N SER A 197 -3.51 6.59 -15.85
CA SER A 197 -4.59 7.46 -15.43
C SER A 197 -4.00 8.76 -14.86
N THR A 198 -4.44 9.88 -15.40
CA THR A 198 -4.04 11.24 -14.96
C THR A 198 -5.01 11.85 -13.96
N VAL A 199 -6.01 11.09 -13.52
CA VAL A 199 -6.98 11.49 -12.50
C VAL A 199 -6.25 11.96 -11.24
N ASP A 200 -6.63 13.14 -10.73
CA ASP A 200 -6.06 13.83 -9.57
C ASP A 200 -4.57 14.20 -9.66
N ALA A 201 -3.96 14.11 -10.85
CA ALA A 201 -2.55 14.44 -11.07
C ALA A 201 -2.32 15.80 -11.72
N GLY A 202 -3.30 16.32 -12.48
CA GLY A 202 -3.12 17.55 -13.25
C GLY A 202 -1.95 17.42 -14.23
N ALA A 203 -1.04 18.41 -14.23
CA ALA A 203 0.17 18.39 -15.05
C ALA A 203 1.36 17.66 -14.39
N ASP A 204 1.23 17.19 -13.14
CA ASP A 204 2.31 16.54 -12.41
C ASP A 204 2.43 15.06 -12.80
N ILE A 205 3.37 14.78 -13.72
CA ILE A 205 3.65 13.43 -14.22
C ILE A 205 4.04 12.44 -13.12
N SER A 206 4.59 12.92 -11.99
CA SER A 206 4.97 12.06 -10.88
C SER A 206 3.75 11.45 -10.19
N ARG A 207 2.59 12.11 -10.31
CA ARG A 207 1.33 11.71 -9.69
C ARG A 207 0.47 10.83 -10.59
N HIS A 208 0.82 10.66 -11.86
CA HIS A 208 0.12 9.75 -12.76
C HIS A 208 0.06 8.35 -12.17
N LEU A 209 -1.09 7.71 -12.31
CA LEU A 209 -1.37 6.37 -11.82
C LEU A 209 -1.15 5.36 -12.95
N VAL A 210 -0.40 4.30 -12.69
CA VAL A 210 -0.03 3.27 -13.65
C VAL A 210 -0.43 1.91 -13.11
N GLU A 211 -1.07 1.09 -13.93
CA GLU A 211 -1.45 -0.29 -13.59
C GLU A 211 -1.13 -1.25 -14.73
N LEU A 212 -0.84 -2.50 -14.38
CA LEU A 212 -0.69 -3.58 -15.35
C LEU A 212 -2.07 -4.02 -15.85
N THR A 213 -2.25 -4.08 -17.17
CA THR A 213 -3.51 -4.54 -17.78
C THR A 213 -3.62 -6.07 -17.74
N PRO A 214 -4.81 -6.65 -17.98
CA PRO A 214 -4.95 -8.09 -18.15
C PRO A 214 -4.00 -8.68 -19.21
N VAL A 215 -3.80 -7.95 -20.32
CA VAL A 215 -2.85 -8.32 -21.38
C VAL A 215 -1.42 -8.28 -20.85
N GLY A 216 -1.03 -7.22 -20.13
CA GLY A 216 0.31 -7.11 -19.54
C GLY A 216 0.64 -8.25 -18.58
N VAL A 217 -0.33 -8.70 -17.76
CA VAL A 217 -0.17 -9.88 -16.88
C VAL A 217 0.08 -11.15 -17.67
N ARG A 218 -0.72 -11.39 -18.72
CA ARG A 218 -0.55 -12.56 -19.60
C ARG A 218 0.85 -12.55 -20.24
N VAL A 219 1.25 -11.43 -20.82
CA VAL A 219 2.56 -11.28 -21.50
C VAL A 219 3.72 -11.49 -20.52
N LEU A 220 3.66 -10.91 -19.31
CA LEU A 220 4.67 -11.12 -18.27
C LEU A 220 4.82 -12.60 -17.89
N THR A 221 3.69 -13.31 -17.81
CA THR A 221 3.67 -14.73 -17.43
C THR A 221 4.30 -15.58 -18.53
N GLU A 222 3.98 -15.32 -19.80
CA GLU A 222 4.59 -16.03 -20.93
C GLU A 222 6.09 -15.73 -21.07
N LEU A 223 6.53 -14.48 -20.83
CA LEU A 223 7.96 -14.13 -20.76
C LEU A 223 8.73 -14.84 -19.63
N SER A 224 8.04 -15.26 -18.58
CA SER A 224 8.67 -15.98 -17.45
C SER A 224 8.74 -17.48 -17.69
N ARG A 225 8.04 -18.00 -18.70
CA ARG A 225 8.02 -19.42 -19.09
C ARG A 225 8.96 -19.74 -20.25
N ARG A 226 9.44 -18.72 -20.96
CA ARG A 226 10.52 -18.81 -21.96
C ARG A 226 11.87 -18.83 -21.27
#